data_AF-A0A1V8V0I6-F1
#
_entry.id   AF-A0A1V8V0I6-F1
#
_cell.length_a   1.000
_cell.length_b   1.000
_cell.length_c   1.000
_cell.angle_alpha   90.00
_cell.angle_beta   90.00
_cell.angle_gamma   90.00
#
_symmetry.space_group_name_H-M   'P 1'
#
loop_
_entity.id
_entity.type
_entity.pdbx_description
1 polymer ?
#
loop_
_entity_poly.entity_id
_entity_poly.type
_entity_poly.pdbx_seq_one_letter_code
_entity_poly.pdbx_strand_id
1 'polypeptide(L)'
;MQKDILPAEPEQARYQTVSTTFEVSAESLQRLKSTDASAGSALVLLDIPGFMHHRDVSEEIFVRAWKYEEVVLVEYGNENVEEDGDIEHLSAWHVARRRAGFSSSPPHERLRLFRKARAHLERLSLVSLDRAAKSISLHSMVHAWARERVVHAYDARTAAASTLALSSEGDQSWRPFSSELARHYESSSASLHDISGIQIEQWELCRMLYANAWQMYRASSVLTVSICKDLLKRTQDLPYRLSENPPVIGVEYLLAMAQHESGQIDEAVQMLEHVVKVHEELAEDHPSRLASQHALAGAYQANGQRALAIGLLNRVVAIKQKRLRVGHPSRTVSEQFLADMQEEGTQSPTDASVEALSLTPVSGGKLQ
;
A
#
# COMPACT_ATOMS: atom_id res chain seq x y z
N MET A 1 7.78 -58.84 24.07
CA MET A 1 7.06 -57.75 23.39
C MET A 1 8.06 -56.67 23.02
N GLN A 2 8.61 -56.76 21.81
CA GLN A 2 9.53 -55.77 21.26
C GLN A 2 8.66 -54.82 20.42
N LYS A 3 8.56 -53.55 20.85
CA LYS A 3 7.88 -52.49 20.09
C LYS A 3 8.78 -52.13 18.91
N ASP A 4 8.36 -52.47 17.70
CA ASP A 4 8.97 -51.97 16.47
C ASP A 4 8.79 -50.46 16.41
N ILE A 5 9.90 -49.74 16.58
CA ILE A 5 9.99 -48.31 16.30
C ILE A 5 10.30 -48.21 14.81
N LEU A 6 9.28 -47.88 14.01
CA LEU A 6 9.46 -47.50 12.61
C LEU A 6 10.45 -46.33 12.53
N PRO A 7 11.46 -46.37 11.64
CA PRO A 7 12.39 -45.26 11.50
C PRO A 7 11.64 -44.05 10.92
N ALA A 8 11.71 -42.92 11.62
CA ALA A 8 11.23 -41.65 11.11
C ALA A 8 12.00 -41.34 9.83
N GLU A 9 11.33 -41.36 8.67
CA GLU A 9 11.91 -40.88 7.43
C GLU A 9 12.43 -39.44 7.62
N PRO A 10 13.65 -39.12 7.14
CA PRO A 10 14.20 -37.79 7.28
C PRO A 10 13.28 -36.80 6.56
N GLU A 11 12.97 -35.69 7.23
CA GLU A 11 12.02 -34.66 6.80
C GLU A 11 12.25 -34.24 5.34
N GLN A 12 13.51 -34.16 4.90
CA GLN A 12 13.91 -33.88 3.51
C GLN A 12 13.39 -34.89 2.48
N ALA A 13 13.35 -36.19 2.79
CA ALA A 13 12.83 -37.22 1.87
C ALA A 13 11.31 -37.08 1.70
N ARG A 14 10.60 -36.69 2.77
CA ARG A 14 9.17 -36.37 2.72
C ARG A 14 8.92 -35.11 1.90
N TYR A 15 9.72 -34.07 2.07
CA TYR A 15 9.64 -32.85 1.25
C TYR A 15 9.86 -33.12 -0.23
N GLN A 16 10.84 -33.96 -0.60
CA GLN A 16 11.07 -34.37 -1.98
C GLN A 16 9.87 -35.13 -2.57
N THR A 17 9.29 -36.06 -1.81
CA THR A 17 8.15 -36.87 -2.25
C THR A 17 6.85 -36.05 -2.41
N VAL A 18 6.66 -35.04 -1.56
CA VAL A 18 5.51 -34.13 -1.69
C VAL A 18 5.70 -33.18 -2.87
N SER A 19 6.90 -32.66 -3.08
CA SER A 19 7.23 -31.82 -4.24
C SER A 19 7.02 -32.54 -5.58
N THR A 20 7.41 -33.82 -5.68
CA THR A 20 7.16 -34.61 -6.91
C THR A 20 5.68 -34.78 -7.21
N THR A 21 4.83 -34.90 -6.18
CA THR A 21 3.37 -34.98 -6.36
C THR A 21 2.79 -33.68 -6.92
N PHE A 22 3.31 -32.53 -6.48
CA PHE A 22 2.93 -31.23 -7.01
C PHE A 22 3.41 -31.04 -8.44
N GLU A 23 4.61 -31.52 -8.78
CA GLU A 23 5.10 -31.47 -10.17
C GLU A 23 4.26 -32.29 -11.13
N VAL A 24 3.84 -33.50 -10.75
CA VAL A 24 2.92 -34.29 -11.57
C VAL A 24 1.61 -33.53 -11.83
N SER A 25 1.14 -32.78 -10.83
CA SER A 25 -0.07 -31.93 -10.95
C SER A 25 0.16 -30.76 -11.91
N ALA A 26 1.32 -30.10 -11.85
CA ALA A 26 1.70 -29.03 -12.78
C ALA A 26 1.87 -29.54 -14.21
N GLU A 27 2.53 -30.68 -14.41
CA GLU A 27 2.68 -31.31 -15.72
C GLU A 27 1.33 -31.71 -16.34
N SER A 28 0.38 -32.13 -15.51
CA SER A 28 -0.98 -32.44 -15.94
C SER A 28 -1.68 -31.18 -16.50
N LEU A 29 -1.55 -30.04 -15.80
CA LEU A 29 -2.05 -28.75 -16.30
C LEU A 29 -1.34 -28.32 -17.58
N GLN A 30 -0.02 -28.52 -17.67
CA GLN A 30 0.77 -28.19 -18.85
C GLN A 30 0.32 -28.99 -20.08
N ARG A 31 0.00 -30.28 -19.91
CA ARG A 31 -0.57 -31.13 -20.98
C ARG A 31 -1.96 -30.66 -21.40
N LEU A 32 -2.80 -30.28 -20.44
CA LEU A 32 -4.17 -29.82 -20.69
C LEU A 32 -4.24 -28.45 -21.36
N LYS A 33 -3.22 -27.59 -21.19
CA LYS A 33 -3.15 -26.23 -21.74
C LYS A 33 -3.43 -26.14 -23.24
N SER A 34 -3.08 -27.17 -24.03
CA SER A 34 -3.33 -27.21 -25.48
C SER A 34 -4.82 -27.34 -25.84
N THR A 35 -5.63 -27.86 -24.93
CA THR A 35 -7.07 -28.13 -25.13
C THR A 35 -7.98 -27.22 -24.31
N ASP A 36 -7.50 -26.76 -23.15
CA ASP A 36 -8.23 -25.87 -22.24
C ASP A 36 -7.34 -24.69 -21.83
N ALA A 37 -7.66 -23.51 -22.35
CA ALA A 37 -6.93 -22.28 -22.03
C ALA A 37 -6.92 -21.97 -20.52
N SER A 38 -7.93 -22.43 -19.76
CA SER A 38 -7.98 -22.22 -18.32
C SER A 38 -6.96 -23.04 -17.53
N ALA A 39 -6.42 -24.13 -18.10
CA ALA A 39 -5.31 -24.86 -17.51
C ALA A 39 -4.00 -24.05 -17.60
N GLY A 40 -3.81 -23.28 -18.68
CA GLY A 40 -2.71 -22.31 -18.78
C GLY A 40 -2.83 -21.20 -17.75
N SER A 41 -4.04 -20.65 -17.56
CA SER A 41 -4.31 -19.67 -16.51
C SER A 41 -4.13 -20.23 -15.09
N ALA A 42 -4.33 -21.53 -14.87
CA ALA A 42 -4.09 -22.19 -13.59
C ALA A 42 -2.61 -22.21 -13.22
N LEU A 43 -1.71 -22.47 -14.18
CA LEU A 43 -0.26 -22.42 -13.94
C LEU A 43 0.20 -21.00 -13.55
N VAL A 44 -0.31 -19.99 -14.25
CA VAL A 44 0.00 -18.59 -13.93
C VAL A 44 -0.57 -18.19 -12.57
N LEU A 45 -1.76 -18.68 -12.23
CA LEU A 45 -2.37 -18.48 -10.92
C LEU A 45 -1.63 -19.24 -9.80
N LEU A 46 -0.71 -20.16 -10.10
CA LEU A 46 0.23 -20.69 -9.11
C LEU A 46 1.45 -19.78 -8.95
N ASP A 47 1.97 -19.27 -10.07
CA ASP A 47 3.18 -18.45 -10.10
C ASP A 47 3.01 -17.12 -9.35
N ILE A 48 1.88 -16.43 -9.56
CA ILE A 48 1.64 -15.10 -8.99
C ILE A 48 1.43 -15.12 -7.46
N PRO A 49 0.50 -15.91 -6.90
CA PRO A 49 0.34 -16.07 -5.45
C PRO A 49 1.56 -16.63 -4.74
N GLY A 50 2.46 -17.33 -5.45
CA GLY A 50 3.76 -17.75 -4.90
C GLY A 50 4.56 -16.59 -4.32
N PHE A 51 4.40 -15.37 -4.84
CA PHE A 51 5.07 -14.15 -4.36
C PHE A 51 4.14 -13.19 -3.60
N MET A 52 2.95 -13.65 -3.25
CA MET A 52 2.03 -12.98 -2.33
C MET A 52 1.97 -13.78 -1.02
N HIS A 53 1.28 -13.24 0.00
CA HIS A 53 0.97 -14.03 1.19
C HIS A 53 0.13 -15.27 0.81
N HIS A 54 0.50 -16.43 1.35
CA HIS A 54 -0.03 -17.75 0.98
C HIS A 54 -1.50 -17.98 1.35
N ARG A 55 -2.11 -17.14 2.19
CA ARG A 55 -3.54 -17.21 2.57
C ARG A 55 -4.29 -15.99 2.10
N ASP A 56 -5.58 -16.20 1.80
CA ASP A 56 -6.61 -15.19 1.56
C ASP A 56 -6.42 -14.32 0.31
N VAL A 57 -5.79 -14.87 -0.74
CA VAL A 57 -5.65 -14.14 -2.02
C VAL A 57 -7.05 -13.99 -2.66
N SER A 58 -7.64 -12.81 -2.54
CA SER A 58 -9.02 -12.53 -2.98
C SER A 58 -9.14 -12.41 -4.51
N GLU A 59 -10.27 -12.87 -5.06
CA GLU A 59 -10.66 -12.62 -6.46
C GLU A 59 -10.70 -11.12 -6.77
N GLU A 60 -11.06 -10.30 -5.79
CA GLU A 60 -11.19 -8.84 -5.93
C GLU A 60 -9.87 -8.17 -6.34
N ILE A 61 -8.73 -8.71 -5.89
CA ILE A 61 -7.38 -8.24 -6.25
C ILE A 61 -7.21 -8.22 -7.77
N PHE A 62 -7.58 -9.32 -8.42
CA PHE A 62 -7.45 -9.49 -9.86
C PHE A 62 -8.47 -8.65 -10.62
N VAL A 63 -9.71 -8.60 -10.13
CA VAL A 63 -10.79 -7.83 -10.77
C VAL A 63 -10.47 -6.33 -10.79
N ARG A 64 -9.98 -5.77 -9.68
CA ARG A 64 -9.57 -4.37 -9.60
C ARG A 64 -8.36 -4.10 -10.48
N ALA A 65 -7.36 -4.98 -10.46
CA ALA A 65 -6.19 -4.85 -11.32
C ALA A 65 -6.56 -4.83 -12.82
N TRP A 66 -7.53 -5.64 -13.24
CA TRP A 66 -8.03 -5.65 -14.63
C TRP A 66 -8.79 -4.39 -15.00
N LYS A 67 -9.52 -3.80 -14.07
CA LYS A 67 -10.25 -2.55 -14.27
C LYS A 67 -9.28 -1.38 -14.40
N TYR A 68 -8.29 -1.29 -13.53
CA TYR A 68 -7.33 -0.18 -13.54
C TYR A 68 -6.33 -0.27 -14.71
N GLU A 69 -6.01 -1.47 -15.17
CA GLU A 69 -5.23 -1.65 -16.40
C GLU A 69 -5.82 -0.89 -17.61
N GLU A 70 -7.15 -0.86 -17.76
CA GLU A 70 -7.78 -0.14 -18.86
C GLU A 70 -7.55 1.38 -18.73
N VAL A 71 -7.56 1.89 -17.50
CA VAL A 71 -7.23 3.29 -17.20
C VAL A 71 -5.78 3.58 -17.57
N VAL A 72 -4.84 2.76 -17.11
CA VAL A 72 -3.40 2.94 -17.39
C VAL A 72 -3.12 2.95 -18.90
N LEU A 73 -3.75 2.05 -19.65
CA LEU A 73 -3.53 1.99 -21.10
C LEU A 73 -4.17 3.15 -21.86
N VAL A 74 -5.27 3.71 -21.36
CA VAL A 74 -5.93 4.86 -22.00
C VAL A 74 -5.19 6.16 -21.67
N GLU A 75 -4.80 6.34 -20.42
CA GLU A 75 -4.20 7.58 -19.93
C GLU A 75 -2.69 7.63 -20.20
N TYR A 76 -1.98 6.51 -20.06
CA TYR A 76 -0.51 6.45 -20.09
C TYR A 76 0.03 5.44 -21.12
N GLY A 77 -0.82 4.88 -21.98
CA GLY A 77 -0.42 3.83 -22.94
C GLY A 77 0.27 4.31 -24.22
N ASN A 78 0.20 5.62 -24.52
CA ASN A 78 0.76 6.22 -25.74
C ASN A 78 2.00 7.10 -25.47
N GLU A 79 2.38 7.31 -24.22
CA GLU A 79 3.50 8.18 -23.85
C GLU A 79 4.76 7.35 -23.65
N ASN A 80 5.92 7.87 -24.06
CA ASN A 80 7.21 7.30 -23.69
C ASN A 80 7.40 7.49 -22.17
N VAL A 81 6.87 6.54 -21.40
CA VAL A 81 6.94 6.49 -19.92
C VAL A 81 8.38 6.62 -19.41
N GLU A 82 9.35 6.22 -20.24
CA GLU A 82 10.79 6.33 -19.96
C GLU A 82 11.27 7.77 -19.69
N GLU A 83 10.50 8.80 -20.07
CA GLU A 83 10.94 10.21 -20.06
C GLU A 83 10.23 11.14 -19.07
N ASP A 84 9.27 10.70 -18.25
CA ASP A 84 8.55 11.61 -17.33
C ASP A 84 9.15 11.64 -15.92
N GLY A 85 9.81 10.56 -15.49
CA GLY A 85 10.38 10.46 -14.14
C GLY A 85 9.34 10.43 -13.01
N ASP A 86 8.05 10.63 -13.30
CA ASP A 86 6.96 10.48 -12.34
C ASP A 86 6.87 9.03 -11.81
N ILE A 87 6.71 8.88 -10.50
CA ILE A 87 6.51 7.58 -9.84
C ILE A 87 5.11 7.43 -9.26
N GLU A 88 4.28 8.48 -9.33
CA GLU A 88 2.93 8.47 -8.76
C GLU A 88 1.97 7.57 -9.54
N HIS A 89 2.26 7.36 -10.83
CA HIS A 89 1.42 6.58 -11.72
C HIS A 89 2.11 5.32 -12.24
N LEU A 90 1.35 4.22 -12.27
CA LEU A 90 1.77 2.98 -12.91
C LEU A 90 1.74 3.11 -14.43
N SER A 91 2.70 2.50 -15.10
CA SER A 91 2.88 2.54 -16.55
C SER A 91 2.34 1.31 -17.30
N ALA A 92 2.36 1.38 -18.63
CA ALA A 92 2.10 0.25 -19.52
C ALA A 92 3.05 -0.94 -19.29
N TRP A 93 4.25 -0.73 -18.74
CA TRP A 93 5.19 -1.80 -18.37
C TRP A 93 4.57 -2.75 -17.35
N HIS A 94 3.94 -2.20 -16.30
CA HIS A 94 3.27 -2.99 -15.26
C HIS A 94 2.13 -3.84 -15.82
N VAL A 95 1.37 -3.26 -16.75
CA VAL A 95 0.31 -3.95 -17.47
C VAL A 95 0.88 -5.10 -18.31
N ALA A 96 1.97 -4.86 -19.03
CA ALA A 96 2.62 -5.86 -19.87
C ALA A 96 3.14 -7.05 -19.05
N ARG A 97 3.77 -6.79 -17.89
CA ARG A 97 4.24 -7.85 -16.96
C ARG A 97 3.10 -8.73 -16.47
N ARG A 98 1.94 -8.13 -16.15
CA ARG A 98 0.73 -8.87 -15.75
C ARG A 98 0.16 -9.71 -16.91
N ARG A 99 0.15 -9.15 -18.12
CA ARG A 99 -0.36 -9.80 -19.35
C ARG A 99 0.52 -10.95 -19.84
N ALA A 100 1.79 -11.00 -19.46
CA ALA A 100 2.65 -12.17 -19.73
C ALA A 100 2.09 -13.46 -19.12
N GLY A 101 1.25 -13.36 -18.07
CA GLY A 101 0.58 -14.50 -17.43
C GLY A 101 -0.92 -14.65 -17.75
N PHE A 102 -1.66 -13.58 -18.00
CA PHE A 102 -3.10 -13.66 -18.28
C PHE A 102 -3.42 -13.13 -19.67
N SER A 103 -4.26 -13.86 -20.42
CA SER A 103 -4.75 -13.48 -21.76
C SER A 103 -5.15 -12.00 -21.83
N SER A 104 -4.88 -11.33 -22.97
CA SER A 104 -5.34 -9.98 -23.30
C SER A 104 -6.87 -9.88 -23.53
N SER A 105 -7.59 -10.95 -23.22
CA SER A 105 -9.04 -11.04 -23.23
C SER A 105 -9.72 -9.91 -22.43
N PRO A 106 -10.97 -9.54 -22.79
CA PRO A 106 -11.77 -8.59 -22.01
C PRO A 106 -11.95 -9.01 -20.53
N PRO A 107 -12.20 -8.07 -19.60
CA PRO A 107 -12.33 -8.35 -18.16
C PRO A 107 -13.27 -9.51 -17.80
N HIS A 108 -14.44 -9.58 -18.44
CA HIS A 108 -15.43 -10.63 -18.16
C HIS A 108 -14.93 -12.03 -18.55
N GLU A 109 -14.17 -12.12 -19.64
CA GLU A 109 -13.57 -13.39 -20.08
C GLU A 109 -12.37 -13.76 -19.19
N ARG A 110 -11.55 -12.79 -18.78
CA ARG A 110 -10.48 -12.98 -17.80
C ARG A 110 -11.02 -13.53 -16.48
N LEU A 111 -12.12 -12.97 -15.98
CA LEU A 111 -12.79 -13.45 -14.76
C LEU A 111 -13.31 -14.89 -14.92
N ARG A 112 -13.90 -15.21 -16.07
CA ARG A 112 -14.35 -16.57 -16.38
C ARG A 112 -13.19 -17.56 -16.38
N LEU A 113 -12.08 -17.22 -17.04
CA LEU A 113 -10.87 -18.05 -17.10
C LEU A 113 -10.24 -18.21 -15.73
N PHE A 114 -10.17 -17.15 -14.94
CA PHE A 114 -9.67 -17.16 -13.56
C PHE A 114 -10.48 -18.11 -12.67
N ARG A 115 -11.81 -18.05 -12.71
CA ARG A 115 -12.65 -18.97 -11.92
C ARG A 115 -12.50 -20.43 -12.35
N LYS A 116 -12.36 -20.70 -13.65
CA LYS A 116 -12.05 -22.05 -14.16
C LYS A 116 -10.66 -22.53 -13.72
N ALA A 117 -9.67 -21.66 -13.80
CA ALA A 117 -8.31 -21.92 -13.33
C ALA A 117 -8.29 -22.28 -11.84
N ARG A 118 -9.02 -21.52 -11.00
CA ARG A 118 -9.21 -21.83 -9.58
C ARG A 118 -9.78 -23.23 -9.37
N ALA A 119 -10.81 -23.60 -10.12
CA ALA A 119 -11.42 -24.93 -10.01
C ALA A 119 -10.45 -26.06 -10.41
N HIS A 120 -9.59 -25.84 -11.41
CA HIS A 120 -8.52 -26.79 -11.75
C HIS A 120 -7.53 -26.97 -10.60
N LEU A 121 -7.08 -25.88 -9.99
CA LEU A 121 -6.15 -25.92 -8.86
C LEU A 121 -6.76 -26.57 -7.61
N GLU A 122 -8.03 -26.27 -7.32
CA GLU A 122 -8.79 -26.87 -6.21
C GLU A 122 -8.93 -28.39 -6.42
N ARG A 123 -9.26 -28.83 -7.64
CA ARG A 123 -9.39 -30.26 -7.99
C ARG A 123 -8.06 -31.02 -7.83
N LEU A 124 -6.93 -30.34 -8.03
CA LEU A 124 -5.60 -30.90 -7.84
C LEU A 124 -5.08 -30.72 -6.40
N SER A 125 -5.91 -30.21 -5.48
CA SER A 125 -5.56 -29.94 -4.08
C SER A 125 -4.34 -29.01 -3.92
N LEU A 126 -4.06 -28.17 -4.92
CA LEU A 126 -2.97 -27.18 -4.87
C LEU A 126 -3.41 -25.90 -4.14
N VAL A 127 -4.71 -25.60 -4.15
CA VAL A 127 -5.30 -24.47 -3.41
C VAL A 127 -6.54 -24.91 -2.66
N SER A 128 -6.84 -24.23 -1.56
CA SER A 128 -8.14 -24.26 -0.92
C SER A 128 -8.95 -23.02 -1.30
N LEU A 129 -10.27 -23.20 -1.41
CA LEU A 129 -11.20 -22.17 -1.83
C LEU A 129 -12.07 -21.71 -0.64
N ASP A 130 -12.02 -20.43 -0.29
CA ASP A 130 -13.06 -19.83 0.53
C ASP A 130 -14.14 -19.26 -0.38
N ARG A 131 -15.32 -19.87 -0.36
CA ARG A 131 -16.46 -19.45 -1.18
C ARG A 131 -17.13 -18.19 -0.68
N ALA A 132 -17.10 -17.92 0.63
CA ALA A 132 -17.70 -16.73 1.23
C ALA A 132 -16.84 -15.51 0.95
N ALA A 133 -15.54 -15.61 1.23
CA ALA A 133 -14.57 -14.53 0.95
C ALA A 133 -14.15 -14.46 -0.53
N LYS A 134 -14.54 -15.44 -1.35
CA LYS A 134 -14.11 -15.62 -2.75
C LYS A 134 -12.59 -15.61 -2.90
N SER A 135 -11.84 -16.10 -1.91
CA SER A 135 -10.38 -16.13 -1.92
C SER A 135 -9.81 -17.52 -2.22
N ILE A 136 -8.51 -17.57 -2.50
CA ILE A 136 -7.73 -18.81 -2.58
C ILE A 136 -6.61 -18.79 -1.54
N SER A 137 -6.29 -19.95 -0.99
CA SER A 137 -5.14 -20.13 -0.11
C SER A 137 -4.30 -21.31 -0.57
N LEU A 138 -2.98 -21.13 -0.52
CA LEU A 138 -2.00 -22.18 -0.76
C LEU A 138 -1.57 -22.73 0.60
N HIS A 139 -1.48 -24.04 0.72
CA HIS A 139 -0.76 -24.63 1.84
C HIS A 139 0.71 -24.18 1.80
N SER A 140 1.36 -23.99 2.96
CA SER A 140 2.73 -23.46 3.04
C SER A 140 3.74 -24.23 2.17
N MET A 141 3.59 -25.56 2.10
CA MET A 141 4.43 -26.41 1.23
C MET A 141 4.17 -26.17 -0.26
N VAL A 142 2.90 -26.01 -0.67
CA VAL A 142 2.56 -25.71 -2.06
C VAL A 142 3.07 -24.31 -2.42
N HIS A 143 2.99 -23.36 -1.48
CA HIS A 143 3.50 -22.00 -1.65
C HIS A 143 5.03 -21.95 -1.80
N ALA A 144 5.77 -22.75 -1.02
CA ALA A 144 7.21 -22.90 -1.16
C ALA A 144 7.58 -23.54 -2.50
N TRP A 145 6.95 -24.67 -2.83
CA TRP A 145 7.13 -25.37 -4.11
C TRP A 145 6.82 -24.47 -5.31
N ALA A 146 5.71 -23.73 -5.27
CA ALA A 146 5.32 -22.83 -6.35
C ALA A 146 6.36 -21.75 -6.62
N ARG A 147 7.08 -21.26 -5.58
CA ARG A 147 8.19 -20.33 -5.74
C ARG A 147 9.42 -20.98 -6.36
N GLU A 148 9.75 -22.19 -5.94
CA GLU A 148 10.93 -22.94 -6.43
C GLU A 148 10.77 -23.39 -7.89
N ARG A 149 9.54 -23.67 -8.33
CA ARG A 149 9.25 -24.13 -9.69
C ARG A 149 9.51 -23.04 -10.75
N VAL A 150 9.44 -21.76 -10.40
CA VAL A 150 9.56 -20.67 -11.38
C VAL A 150 11.02 -20.44 -11.75
N VAL A 151 11.40 -20.92 -12.94
CA VAL A 151 12.75 -20.75 -13.52
C VAL A 151 13.18 -19.28 -13.59
N HIS A 152 12.25 -18.40 -13.99
CA HIS A 152 12.44 -16.95 -14.02
C HIS A 152 11.60 -16.28 -12.93
N ALA A 153 12.00 -16.47 -11.68
CA ALA A 153 11.28 -15.90 -10.52
C ALA A 153 11.05 -14.38 -10.64
N TYR A 154 11.88 -13.68 -11.44
CA TYR A 154 11.70 -12.28 -11.79
C TYR A 154 10.33 -11.94 -12.40
N ASP A 155 9.89 -12.65 -13.43
CA ASP A 155 8.65 -12.33 -14.14
C ASP A 155 7.43 -12.58 -13.25
N ALA A 156 7.46 -13.66 -12.46
CA ALA A 156 6.39 -13.97 -11.51
C ALA A 156 6.35 -12.98 -10.33
N ARG A 157 7.50 -12.56 -9.79
CA ARG A 157 7.59 -11.53 -8.73
C ARG A 157 7.05 -10.19 -9.21
N THR A 158 7.51 -9.72 -10.37
CA THR A 158 7.07 -8.44 -10.94
C THR A 158 5.61 -8.47 -11.35
N ALA A 159 5.11 -9.60 -11.88
CA ALA A 159 3.69 -9.78 -12.17
C ALA A 159 2.83 -9.77 -10.89
N ALA A 160 3.29 -10.42 -9.81
CA ALA A 160 2.59 -10.43 -8.53
C ALA A 160 2.50 -9.04 -7.92
N ALA A 161 3.64 -8.34 -7.83
CA ALA A 161 3.70 -7.00 -7.29
C ALA A 161 2.94 -5.99 -8.18
N SER A 162 3.00 -6.11 -9.51
CA SER A 162 2.19 -5.28 -10.44
C SER A 162 0.70 -5.55 -10.28
N THR A 163 0.30 -6.81 -10.04
CA THR A 163 -1.10 -7.16 -9.76
C THR A 163 -1.58 -6.48 -8.48
N LEU A 164 -0.78 -6.49 -7.41
CA LEU A 164 -1.11 -5.80 -6.17
C LEU A 164 -1.19 -4.29 -6.36
N ALA A 165 -0.21 -3.68 -7.04
CA ALA A 165 -0.16 -2.24 -7.29
C ALA A 165 -1.35 -1.76 -8.15
N LEU A 166 -1.68 -2.48 -9.23
CA LEU A 166 -2.85 -2.16 -10.08
C LEU A 166 -4.17 -2.38 -9.34
N SER A 167 -4.23 -3.32 -8.39
CA SER A 167 -5.45 -3.58 -7.61
C SER A 167 -5.79 -2.45 -6.65
N SER A 168 -4.77 -1.69 -6.23
CA SER A 168 -4.94 -0.55 -5.34
C SER A 168 -5.52 0.65 -6.04
N GLU A 169 -5.03 1.01 -7.22
CA GLU A 169 -5.38 2.27 -7.85
C GLU A 169 -6.86 2.35 -8.33
N GLY A 170 -7.51 3.50 -8.12
CA GLY A 170 -8.78 3.83 -8.79
C GLY A 170 -10.11 3.82 -8.01
N ASP A 171 -10.17 3.74 -6.67
CA ASP A 171 -11.45 3.92 -5.94
C ASP A 171 -11.31 4.60 -4.58
N GLN A 172 -12.03 5.72 -4.40
CA GLN A 172 -12.07 6.53 -3.17
C GLN A 172 -12.63 5.80 -1.93
N SER A 173 -13.20 4.61 -2.08
CA SER A 173 -13.70 3.74 -1.01
C SER A 173 -12.59 2.82 -0.45
N TRP A 174 -11.58 3.42 0.17
CA TRP A 174 -10.27 2.79 0.41
C TRP A 174 -10.14 1.82 1.60
N ARG A 175 -11.08 1.73 2.55
CA ARG A 175 -10.80 1.16 3.88
C ARG A 175 -10.93 -0.38 4.04
N PRO A 176 -11.95 -1.07 3.48
CA PRO A 176 -12.08 -2.52 3.73
C PRO A 176 -11.02 -3.36 2.98
N PHE A 177 -10.70 -2.94 1.75
CA PHE A 177 -9.82 -3.67 0.85
C PHE A 177 -8.33 -3.54 1.22
N SER A 178 -7.90 -2.40 1.77
CA SER A 178 -6.48 -2.15 2.12
C SER A 178 -5.99 -3.04 3.27
N SER A 179 -6.82 -3.32 4.28
CA SER A 179 -6.43 -4.18 5.41
C SER A 179 -6.23 -5.64 5.03
N GLU A 180 -7.01 -6.15 4.06
CA GLU A 180 -6.86 -7.54 3.58
C GLU A 180 -5.54 -7.70 2.81
N LEU A 181 -5.13 -6.66 2.09
CA LEU A 181 -3.95 -6.67 1.25
C LEU A 181 -2.63 -6.46 1.98
N ALA A 182 -2.65 -5.90 3.20
CA ALA A 182 -1.45 -5.56 3.96
C ALA A 182 -0.42 -6.69 3.99
N ARG A 183 -0.86 -7.91 4.35
CA ARG A 183 0.00 -9.11 4.38
C ARG A 183 0.59 -9.46 3.03
N HIS A 184 -0.16 -9.26 1.94
CA HIS A 184 0.32 -9.51 0.59
C HIS A 184 1.36 -8.48 0.16
N TYR A 185 1.18 -7.20 0.52
CA TYR A 185 2.18 -6.15 0.27
C TYR A 185 3.47 -6.40 1.04
N GLU A 186 3.39 -6.77 2.32
CA GLU A 186 4.58 -7.09 3.13
C GLU A 186 5.36 -8.28 2.56
N SER A 187 4.66 -9.36 2.21
CA SER A 187 5.27 -10.53 1.58
C SER A 187 5.86 -10.21 0.21
N SER A 188 5.21 -9.37 -0.57
CA SER A 188 5.67 -8.97 -1.90
C SER A 188 6.89 -8.04 -1.82
N SER A 189 6.88 -7.07 -0.90
CA SER A 189 8.00 -6.14 -0.66
C SER A 189 9.27 -6.87 -0.25
N ALA A 190 9.16 -7.83 0.68
CA ALA A 190 10.30 -8.67 1.07
C ALA A 190 10.89 -9.42 -0.13
N SER A 191 10.04 -9.89 -1.05
CA SER A 191 10.48 -10.56 -2.28
C SER A 191 11.08 -9.63 -3.32
N LEU A 192 10.77 -8.32 -3.30
CA LEU A 192 11.30 -7.33 -4.23
C LEU A 192 12.68 -6.81 -3.81
N HIS A 193 12.96 -6.72 -2.50
CA HIS A 193 14.28 -6.32 -1.99
C HIS A 193 15.40 -7.28 -2.46
N ASP A 194 15.08 -8.56 -2.63
CA ASP A 194 16.01 -9.62 -3.04
C ASP A 194 16.36 -9.58 -4.54
N ILE A 195 15.78 -8.65 -5.31
CA ILE A 195 15.99 -8.51 -6.76
C ILE A 195 17.15 -7.54 -7.08
N SER A 196 17.89 -7.08 -6.07
CA SER A 196 19.10 -6.28 -6.25
C SER A 196 20.17 -7.08 -7.01
N GLY A 197 20.17 -6.97 -8.33
CA GLY A 197 21.04 -7.76 -9.23
C GLY A 197 20.45 -8.01 -10.61
N ILE A 198 19.14 -7.80 -10.81
CA ILE A 198 18.48 -7.89 -12.11
C ILE A 198 18.27 -6.47 -12.66
N GLN A 199 18.50 -6.29 -13.96
CA GLN A 199 18.20 -5.05 -14.67
C GLN A 199 16.68 -4.84 -14.76
N ILE A 200 16.06 -4.40 -13.67
CA ILE A 200 14.78 -3.72 -13.74
C ILE A 200 15.07 -2.29 -14.14
N GLU A 201 14.26 -1.73 -15.04
CA GLU A 201 14.11 -0.29 -15.15
C GLU A 201 13.74 0.25 -13.77
N GLN A 202 14.70 0.89 -13.09
CA GLN A 202 14.56 1.23 -11.67
C GLN A 202 13.36 2.13 -11.40
N TRP A 203 12.94 2.93 -12.38
CA TRP A 203 11.73 3.75 -12.33
C TRP A 203 10.45 2.91 -12.16
N GLU A 204 10.35 1.79 -12.87
CA GLU A 204 9.17 0.91 -12.79
C GLU A 204 9.12 0.22 -11.43
N LEU A 205 10.27 -0.19 -10.89
CA LEU A 205 10.33 -0.66 -9.51
C LEU A 205 9.88 0.43 -8.51
N CYS A 206 10.31 1.67 -8.71
CA CYS A 206 9.92 2.79 -7.84
C CYS A 206 8.41 3.06 -7.89
N ARG A 207 7.79 3.06 -9.08
CA ARG A 207 6.33 3.18 -9.26
C ARG A 207 5.56 2.12 -8.47
N MET A 208 6.01 0.86 -8.55
CA MET A 208 5.39 -0.24 -7.79
C MET A 208 5.54 -0.07 -6.28
N LEU A 209 6.75 0.25 -5.83
CA LEU A 209 7.04 0.43 -4.41
C LEU A 209 6.29 1.63 -3.83
N TYR A 210 6.12 2.70 -4.59
CA TYR A 210 5.32 3.86 -4.20
C TYR A 210 3.85 3.50 -4.01
N ALA A 211 3.24 2.81 -4.98
CA ALA A 211 1.86 2.33 -4.87
C ALA A 211 1.69 1.40 -3.66
N ASN A 212 2.62 0.48 -3.43
CA ASN A 212 2.60 -0.42 -2.28
C ASN A 212 2.75 0.35 -0.95
N ALA A 213 3.64 1.35 -0.89
CA ALA A 213 3.86 2.16 0.32
C ALA A 213 2.58 2.88 0.76
N TRP A 214 1.81 3.45 -0.18
CA TRP A 214 0.53 4.06 0.13
C TRP A 214 -0.47 3.09 0.75
N GLN A 215 -0.48 1.84 0.30
CA GLN A 215 -1.39 0.83 0.84
C GLN A 215 -0.94 0.33 2.21
N MET A 216 0.36 0.21 2.40
CA MET A 216 0.94 -0.14 3.70
C MET A 216 0.69 0.95 4.74
N TYR A 217 0.80 2.22 4.34
CA TYR A 217 0.41 3.35 5.17
C TYR A 217 -1.07 3.27 5.59
N ARG A 218 -1.97 3.05 4.63
CA ARG A 218 -3.42 2.90 4.89
C ARG A 218 -3.77 1.69 5.76
N ALA A 219 -2.92 0.67 5.76
CA ALA A 219 -3.03 -0.48 6.64
C ALA A 219 -2.32 -0.29 7.99
N SER A 220 -1.75 0.90 8.26
CA SER A 220 -0.95 1.21 9.45
C SER A 220 0.21 0.24 9.65
N SER A 221 0.83 -0.23 8.56
CA SER A 221 1.99 -1.11 8.63
C SER A 221 3.23 -0.31 9.03
N VAL A 222 3.97 -0.84 10.01
CA VAL A 222 5.23 -0.26 10.51
C VAL A 222 6.34 -0.20 9.45
N LEU A 223 6.22 -0.99 8.37
CA LEU A 223 7.21 -1.05 7.30
C LEU A 223 7.12 0.15 6.34
N THR A 224 6.04 0.93 6.39
CA THR A 224 5.84 2.11 5.52
C THR A 224 7.04 3.05 5.56
N VAL A 225 7.51 3.41 6.75
CA VAL A 225 8.67 4.31 6.93
C VAL A 225 9.93 3.73 6.28
N SER A 226 10.20 2.43 6.45
CA SER A 226 11.38 1.79 5.86
C SER A 226 11.33 1.75 4.34
N ILE A 227 10.16 1.49 3.76
CA ILE A 227 9.97 1.42 2.31
C ILE A 227 10.10 2.80 1.70
N CYS A 228 9.49 3.84 2.29
CA CYS A 228 9.66 5.21 1.81
C CYS A 228 11.13 5.66 1.86
N LYS A 229 11.88 5.29 2.90
CA LYS A 229 13.33 5.58 2.97
C LYS A 229 14.12 4.85 1.88
N ASP A 230 13.81 3.57 1.60
CA ASP A 230 14.44 2.84 0.50
C ASP A 230 14.09 3.46 -0.87
N LEU A 231 12.84 3.86 -1.06
CA LEU A 231 12.38 4.53 -2.27
C LEU A 231 13.10 5.86 -2.50
N LEU A 232 13.22 6.71 -1.47
CA LEU A 232 14.00 7.95 -1.55
C LEU A 232 15.44 7.68 -1.97
N LYS A 233 16.10 6.70 -1.34
CA LYS A 233 17.47 6.32 -1.72
C LYS A 233 17.58 5.85 -3.17
N ARG A 234 16.65 4.99 -3.62
CA ARG A 234 16.64 4.50 -4.99
C ARG A 234 16.49 5.63 -6.00
N THR A 235 15.55 6.55 -5.76
CA THR A 235 15.31 7.69 -6.66
C THR A 235 16.50 8.67 -6.72
N GLN A 236 17.29 8.79 -5.64
CA GLN A 236 18.50 9.62 -5.63
C GLN A 236 19.60 9.10 -6.57
N ASP A 237 19.69 7.78 -6.74
CA ASP A 237 20.72 7.13 -7.54
C ASP A 237 20.37 7.06 -9.04
N LEU A 238 19.20 7.60 -9.47
CA LEU A 238 18.73 7.50 -10.86
C LEU A 238 19.27 8.61 -11.77
N PRO A 239 19.62 8.29 -13.03
CA PRO A 239 20.33 9.20 -13.93
C PRO A 239 19.49 10.37 -14.46
N TYR A 240 18.15 10.32 -14.34
CA TYR A 240 17.26 11.38 -14.82
C TYR A 240 16.74 12.23 -13.65
N ARG A 241 17.31 13.43 -13.52
CA ARG A 241 16.75 14.52 -12.71
C ARG A 241 16.01 15.46 -13.67
N LEU A 242 14.90 15.00 -14.24
CA LEU A 242 14.08 15.84 -15.11
C LEU A 242 13.47 16.94 -14.25
N SER A 243 13.82 18.18 -14.60
CA SER A 243 13.29 19.46 -14.12
C SER A 243 12.83 19.50 -12.67
N GLU A 244 13.60 20.16 -11.81
CA GLU A 244 13.09 20.78 -10.57
C GLU A 244 11.90 20.03 -9.91
N ASN A 245 12.19 18.82 -9.38
CA ASN A 245 11.47 18.20 -8.25
C ASN A 245 10.13 17.41 -8.44
N PRO A 246 9.93 16.45 -9.39
CA PRO A 246 8.58 15.84 -9.54
C PRO A 246 8.23 14.55 -8.75
N PRO A 247 9.02 13.45 -8.67
CA PRO A 247 8.54 12.19 -8.05
C PRO A 247 8.84 12.03 -6.54
N VAL A 248 9.78 12.81 -6.00
CA VAL A 248 10.29 12.63 -4.63
C VAL A 248 9.34 13.23 -3.59
N ILE A 249 8.64 14.32 -3.94
CA ILE A 249 7.76 15.06 -3.02
C ILE A 249 6.60 14.20 -2.55
N GLY A 250 6.01 13.37 -3.43
CA GLY A 250 4.99 12.40 -3.04
C GLY A 250 5.49 11.39 -2.01
N VAL A 251 6.75 10.93 -2.14
CA VAL A 251 7.39 10.00 -1.20
C VAL A 251 7.69 10.68 0.14
N GLU A 252 8.20 11.91 0.11
CA GLU A 252 8.46 12.70 1.31
C GLU A 252 7.16 13.00 2.06
N TYR A 253 6.10 13.36 1.34
CA TYR A 253 4.78 13.55 1.93
C TYR A 253 4.30 12.29 2.66
N LEU A 254 4.36 11.13 1.98
CA LEU A 254 3.96 9.85 2.57
C LEU A 254 4.84 9.45 3.76
N LEU A 255 6.16 9.64 3.66
CA LEU A 255 7.10 9.38 4.74
C LEU A 255 6.77 10.24 5.96
N ALA A 256 6.52 11.53 5.77
CA ALA A 256 6.19 12.43 6.85
C ALA A 256 4.86 12.07 7.53
N MET A 257 3.85 11.66 6.76
CA MET A 257 2.59 11.14 7.30
C MET A 257 2.82 9.86 8.13
N ALA A 258 3.63 8.93 7.64
CA ALA A 258 3.96 7.71 8.37
C ALA A 258 4.81 7.99 9.63
N GLN A 259 5.70 8.98 9.58
CA GLN A 259 6.48 9.44 10.73
C GLN A 259 5.60 10.07 11.80
N HIS A 260 4.64 10.90 11.38
CA HIS A 260 3.63 11.47 12.27
C HIS A 260 2.85 10.38 13.01
N GLU A 261 2.34 9.36 12.30
CA GLU A 261 1.61 8.24 12.92
C GLU A 261 2.47 7.36 13.84
N SER A 262 3.77 7.25 13.55
CA SER A 262 4.71 6.50 14.38
C SER A 262 5.33 7.31 15.53
N GLY A 263 4.92 8.58 15.71
CA GLY A 263 5.38 9.45 16.80
C GLY A 263 6.71 10.17 16.56
N GLN A 264 7.28 10.08 15.35
CA GLN A 264 8.45 10.86 14.91
C GLN A 264 8.00 12.27 14.49
N ILE A 265 7.48 13.04 15.45
CA ILE A 265 6.75 14.28 15.18
C ILE A 265 7.68 15.38 14.65
N ASP A 266 8.87 15.53 15.21
CA ASP A 266 9.80 16.58 14.78
C ASP A 266 10.30 16.35 13.34
N GLU A 267 10.60 15.11 12.99
CA GLU A 267 10.97 14.74 11.62
C GLU A 267 9.81 14.95 10.64
N ALA A 268 8.59 14.60 11.06
CA ALA A 268 7.39 14.80 10.24
C ALA A 268 7.13 16.29 9.98
N VAL A 269 7.31 17.16 10.99
CA VAL A 269 7.18 18.62 10.82
C VAL A 269 8.18 19.14 9.79
N GLN A 270 9.47 18.83 9.97
CA GLN A 270 10.52 19.32 9.06
C GLN A 270 10.27 18.90 7.61
N MET A 271 9.84 17.65 7.41
CA MET A 271 9.56 17.12 6.08
C MET A 271 8.28 17.72 5.47
N LEU A 272 7.22 17.90 6.26
CA LEU A 272 5.98 18.54 5.79
C LEU A 272 6.18 20.03 5.49
N GLU A 273 7.04 20.74 6.21
CA GLU A 273 7.42 22.12 5.88
C GLU A 273 8.09 22.18 4.50
N HIS A 274 8.98 21.24 4.20
CA HIS A 274 9.61 21.13 2.88
C HIS A 274 8.57 20.85 1.78
N VAL A 275 7.72 19.83 1.97
CA VAL A 275 6.66 19.47 1.02
C VAL A 275 5.69 20.63 0.77
N VAL A 276 5.26 21.33 1.84
CA VAL A 276 4.38 22.50 1.71
C VAL A 276 5.06 23.60 0.91
N LYS A 277 6.34 23.88 1.16
CA LYS A 277 7.12 24.89 0.44
C LYS A 277 7.20 24.58 -1.06
N VAL A 278 7.46 23.34 -1.45
CA VAL A 278 7.48 22.95 -2.86
C VAL A 278 6.07 23.06 -3.48
N HIS A 279 5.04 22.63 -2.76
CA HIS A 279 3.65 22.78 -3.20
C HIS A 279 3.13 24.23 -3.22
N GLU A 280 3.91 25.24 -2.79
CA GLU A 280 3.50 26.65 -2.91
C GLU A 280 3.47 27.14 -4.36
N GLU A 281 4.20 26.46 -5.25
CA GLU A 281 4.23 26.71 -6.70
C GLU A 281 2.92 26.27 -7.38
N LEU A 282 2.18 25.34 -6.77
CA LEU A 282 0.86 24.92 -7.24
C LEU A 282 -0.19 25.98 -6.91
N ALA A 283 -1.27 26.03 -7.70
CA ALA A 283 -2.41 26.91 -7.42
C ALA A 283 -2.93 26.72 -5.98
N GLU A 284 -3.41 27.80 -5.35
CA GLU A 284 -3.83 27.77 -3.93
C GLU A 284 -4.93 26.74 -3.62
N ASP A 285 -5.75 26.40 -4.63
CA ASP A 285 -6.82 25.42 -4.55
C ASP A 285 -6.43 24.03 -5.08
N HIS A 286 -5.15 23.82 -5.43
CA HIS A 286 -4.66 22.53 -5.88
C HIS A 286 -4.80 21.48 -4.76
N PRO A 287 -5.36 20.28 -5.04
CA PRO A 287 -5.60 19.26 -4.03
C PRO A 287 -4.36 18.87 -3.23
N SER A 288 -3.20 18.66 -3.88
CA SER A 288 -1.95 18.28 -3.22
C SER A 288 -1.41 19.36 -2.27
N ARG A 289 -1.58 20.65 -2.63
CA ARG A 289 -1.20 21.78 -1.76
C ARG A 289 -2.09 21.84 -0.52
N LEU A 290 -3.41 21.71 -0.69
CA LEU A 290 -4.35 21.70 0.42
C LEU A 290 -4.16 20.48 1.33
N ALA A 291 -3.80 19.33 0.76
CA ALA A 291 -3.53 18.10 1.51
C ALA A 291 -2.24 18.19 2.34
N SER A 292 -1.14 18.70 1.78
CA SER A 292 0.12 18.88 2.52
C SER A 292 -0.01 19.93 3.63
N GLN A 293 -0.72 21.04 3.38
CA GLN A 293 -0.98 22.04 4.42
C GLN A 293 -1.84 21.49 5.55
N HIS A 294 -2.86 20.68 5.26
CA HIS A 294 -3.67 20.03 6.28
C HIS A 294 -2.83 19.05 7.13
N ALA A 295 -1.97 18.25 6.49
CA ALA A 295 -1.07 17.35 7.20
C ALA A 295 -0.06 18.11 8.07
N LEU A 296 0.53 19.19 7.56
CA LEU A 296 1.44 20.05 8.33
C LEU A 296 0.73 20.67 9.55
N ALA A 297 -0.52 21.10 9.41
CA ALA A 297 -1.31 21.58 10.54
C ALA A 297 -1.47 20.49 11.63
N GLY A 298 -1.69 19.24 11.23
CA GLY A 298 -1.73 18.11 12.17
C GLY A 298 -0.40 17.86 12.86
N ALA A 299 0.71 17.89 12.11
CA ALA A 299 2.04 17.76 12.69
C ALA A 299 2.40 18.91 13.63
N TYR A 300 2.02 20.15 13.31
CA TYR A 300 2.18 21.29 14.21
C TYR A 300 1.36 21.15 15.49
N GLN A 301 0.13 20.65 15.41
CA GLN A 301 -0.66 20.38 16.63
C GLN A 301 0.03 19.34 17.50
N ALA A 302 0.48 18.22 16.92
CA ALA A 302 1.21 17.17 17.62
C ALA A 302 2.53 17.70 18.23
N ASN A 303 3.18 18.67 17.59
CA ASN A 303 4.40 19.32 18.08
C ASN A 303 4.14 20.52 19.02
N GLY A 304 2.90 20.72 19.50
CA GLY A 304 2.54 21.81 20.41
C GLY A 304 2.50 23.21 19.77
N GLN A 305 2.72 23.33 18.46
CA GLN A 305 2.70 24.58 17.70
C GLN A 305 1.27 24.95 17.27
N ARG A 306 0.35 24.96 18.23
CA ARG A 306 -1.10 25.09 18.02
C ARG A 306 -1.50 26.34 17.22
N ALA A 307 -0.86 27.48 17.48
CA ALA A 307 -1.17 28.73 16.79
C ALA A 307 -0.87 28.64 15.28
N LEU A 308 0.25 28.01 14.91
CA LEU A 308 0.61 27.77 13.51
C LEU A 308 -0.36 26.79 12.84
N ALA A 309 -0.72 25.71 13.55
CA ALA A 309 -1.71 24.74 13.08
C ALA A 309 -3.06 25.38 12.74
N ILE A 310 -3.63 26.17 13.69
CA ILE A 310 -4.90 26.88 13.50
C ILE A 310 -4.82 27.87 12.34
N GLY A 311 -3.73 28.66 12.26
CA GLY A 311 -3.54 29.63 11.19
C GLY A 311 -3.55 28.98 9.80
N LEU A 312 -2.82 27.87 9.65
CA LEU A 312 -2.73 27.12 8.40
C LEU A 312 -4.07 26.48 8.02
N LEU A 313 -4.75 25.86 9.00
CA LEU A 313 -5.99 25.14 8.77
C LEU A 313 -7.17 26.09 8.45
N ASN A 314 -7.19 27.30 9.04
CA ASN A 314 -8.13 28.35 8.66
C ASN A 314 -8.03 28.70 7.16
N ARG A 315 -6.81 28.84 6.62
CA ARG A 315 -6.59 29.12 5.20
C ARG A 315 -7.10 27.97 4.32
N VAL A 316 -6.77 26.73 4.69
CA VAL A 316 -7.24 25.52 3.98
C VAL A 316 -8.76 25.45 3.95
N VAL A 317 -9.43 25.64 5.09
CA VAL A 317 -10.89 25.62 5.20
C VAL A 317 -11.52 26.73 4.35
N ALA A 318 -11.00 27.97 4.41
CA ALA A 318 -11.52 29.08 3.62
C ALA A 318 -11.47 28.81 2.10
N ILE A 319 -10.40 28.19 1.61
CA ILE A 319 -10.27 27.82 0.19
C ILE A 319 -11.24 26.68 -0.15
N LYS A 320 -11.29 25.62 0.66
CA LYS A 320 -12.22 24.49 0.46
C LYS A 320 -13.68 24.92 0.51
N GLN A 321 -14.05 25.90 1.33
CA GLN A 321 -15.41 26.44 1.37
C GLN A 321 -15.81 27.15 0.08
N LYS A 322 -14.87 27.83 -0.58
CA LYS A 322 -15.11 28.50 -1.87
C LYS A 322 -15.18 27.53 -3.05
N ARG A 323 -14.43 26.42 -2.99
CA ARG A 323 -14.26 25.48 -4.13
C ARG A 323 -15.11 24.23 -4.04
N LEU A 324 -15.40 23.75 -2.84
CA LEU A 324 -16.08 22.48 -2.60
C LEU A 324 -17.47 22.71 -2.02
N ARG A 325 -18.45 21.96 -2.55
CA ARG A 325 -19.83 21.96 -2.04
C ARG A 325 -19.89 21.59 -0.56
N VAL A 326 -20.93 22.07 0.11
CA VAL A 326 -21.24 21.66 1.49
C VAL A 326 -21.40 20.14 1.53
N GLY A 327 -20.79 19.50 2.54
CA GLY A 327 -20.80 18.04 2.70
C GLY A 327 -19.76 17.28 1.85
N HIS A 328 -18.86 17.98 1.13
CA HIS A 328 -17.74 17.31 0.48
C HIS A 328 -16.79 16.71 1.54
N PRO A 329 -16.41 15.41 1.47
CA PRO A 329 -15.63 14.74 2.53
C PRO A 329 -14.35 15.48 2.93
N SER A 330 -13.53 15.87 1.95
CA SER A 330 -12.27 16.61 2.22
C SER A 330 -12.48 17.99 2.87
N ARG A 331 -13.64 18.63 2.65
CA ARG A 331 -14.00 19.89 3.30
C ARG A 331 -14.41 19.62 4.75
N THR A 332 -15.31 18.66 4.96
CA THR A 332 -15.80 18.28 6.28
C THR A 332 -14.66 17.87 7.22
N VAL A 333 -13.70 17.08 6.75
CA VAL A 333 -12.54 16.67 7.57
C VAL A 333 -11.72 17.88 8.04
N SER A 334 -11.46 18.86 7.16
CA SER A 334 -10.69 20.06 7.56
C SER A 334 -11.49 21.00 8.47
N GLU A 335 -12.81 21.12 8.27
CA GLU A 335 -13.69 21.91 9.12
C GLU A 335 -13.81 21.30 10.53
N GLN A 336 -14.00 19.98 10.63
CA GLN A 336 -14.02 19.26 11.91
C GLN A 336 -12.68 19.42 12.64
N PHE A 337 -11.58 19.23 11.93
CA PHE A 337 -10.26 19.34 12.57
C PHE A 337 -10.00 20.74 13.14
N LEU A 338 -10.47 21.78 12.44
CA LEU A 338 -10.36 23.16 12.91
C LEU A 338 -11.24 23.41 14.14
N ALA A 339 -12.45 22.84 14.16
CA ALA A 339 -13.35 22.95 15.31
C ALA A 339 -12.75 22.27 16.55
N ASP A 340 -12.23 21.05 16.42
CA ASP A 340 -11.59 20.32 17.51
C ASP A 340 -10.39 21.13 18.09
N MET A 341 -9.55 21.69 17.21
CA MET A 341 -8.45 22.60 17.60
C MET A 341 -8.91 23.95 18.16
N GLN A 342 -10.16 24.35 18.04
CA GLN A 342 -10.66 25.56 18.68
C GLN A 342 -11.27 25.23 20.04
N GLU A 343 -12.03 24.14 20.14
CA GLU A 343 -12.68 23.68 21.37
C GLU A 343 -11.68 23.31 22.47
N GLU A 344 -10.65 22.53 22.16
CA GLU A 344 -9.56 22.21 23.09
C GLU A 344 -8.85 23.46 23.64
N GLY A 345 -8.86 24.58 22.88
CA GLY A 345 -8.26 25.86 23.30
C GLY A 345 -9.18 26.69 24.18
N THR A 346 -10.50 26.44 24.12
CA THR A 346 -11.50 27.05 25.02
C THR A 346 -11.62 26.32 26.36
N GLN A 347 -11.17 25.07 26.44
CA GLN A 347 -11.14 24.29 27.68
C GLN A 347 -9.88 24.54 28.55
N SER A 348 -8.99 25.44 28.14
CA SER A 348 -7.89 25.95 28.98
C SER A 348 -7.64 27.45 28.72
N PRO A 349 -7.63 28.39 29.69
CA PRO A 349 -7.85 28.30 31.16
C PRO A 349 -8.79 29.38 31.76
N THR A 350 -9.57 29.06 32.81
CA THR A 350 -9.90 29.92 33.98
C THR A 350 -10.66 29.09 35.03
N ASP A 351 -10.41 29.38 36.31
CA ASP A 351 -11.03 28.81 37.53
C ASP A 351 -10.46 27.51 38.14
N ALA A 352 -9.21 27.61 38.61
CA ALA A 352 -8.83 27.04 39.91
C ALA A 352 -7.87 27.96 40.68
N SER A 353 -8.11 29.27 40.69
CA SER A 353 -7.34 30.22 41.51
C SER A 353 -8.12 31.47 41.91
N VAL A 354 -9.38 31.38 42.38
CA VAL A 354 -10.01 32.49 43.14
C VAL A 354 -11.06 31.97 44.15
N GLU A 355 -10.69 31.15 45.12
CA GLU A 355 -11.51 30.96 46.33
C GLU A 355 -10.65 30.54 47.54
N ALA A 356 -9.68 31.37 47.91
CA ALA A 356 -8.95 31.22 49.19
C ALA A 356 -8.52 32.55 49.82
N LEU A 357 -9.12 33.67 49.43
CA LEU A 357 -8.87 34.97 50.04
C LEU A 357 -10.18 35.76 50.15
N SER A 358 -10.99 35.46 51.17
CA SER A 358 -11.73 36.46 51.98
C SER A 358 -12.84 35.85 52.84
N LEU A 359 -12.49 35.40 54.05
CA LEU A 359 -13.34 35.52 55.24
C LEU A 359 -12.42 35.91 56.41
N THR A 360 -12.01 37.19 56.50
CA THR A 360 -12.62 38.31 57.26
C THR A 360 -11.86 38.60 58.56
N PRO A 361 -11.91 39.86 59.05
CA PRO A 361 -10.82 40.45 59.83
C PRO A 361 -11.09 40.61 61.33
N VAL A 362 -9.98 40.83 62.05
CA VAL A 362 -9.79 41.68 63.24
C VAL A 362 -10.52 41.29 64.53
N SER A 363 -9.72 40.83 65.51
CA SER A 363 -9.45 41.48 66.81
C SER A 363 -8.86 40.41 67.74
N GLY A 364 -7.80 40.58 68.52
CA GLY A 364 -6.90 41.67 68.83
C GLY A 364 -6.01 41.17 69.99
N GLY A 365 -4.86 41.83 70.23
CA GLY A 365 -4.26 41.83 71.56
C GLY A 365 -2.93 41.11 71.76
N LYS A 366 -1.87 41.91 71.66
CA LYS A 366 -0.75 42.09 72.62
C LYS A 366 0.24 40.94 72.92
N LEU A 367 1.49 41.22 72.54
CA LEU A 367 2.68 41.36 73.40
C LEU A 367 2.90 40.30 74.48
N GLN A 368 3.83 39.37 74.23
CA GLN A 368 5.19 39.37 74.80
C GLN A 368 6.07 38.36 74.08
#